data_AF-A0A9P1DK15-F1
#
_entry.id   AF-A0A9P1DK15-F1
#
_cell.length_a   1.000
_cell.length_b   1.000
_cell.length_c   1.000
_cell.angle_alpha   90.00
_cell.angle_beta   90.00
_cell.angle_gamma   90.00
#
_symmetry.space_group_name_H-M   'P 1'
#
loop_
_entity.id
_entity.type
_entity.pdbx_description
1 polymer ?
#
loop_
_entity_poly.entity_id
_entity_poly.type
_entity_poly.pdbx_seq_one_letter_code
_entity_poly.pdbx_strand_id
1 'polypeptide(L)'
;MMAPFPRTTSLGRSKALILICLLTFPLVQVVPCSGTPKSPSVVRQGKGKCWQVSSMGRCRTSQGRITLGYLDADGYRKVNIAAAGCKFNVQRLVAWAFHGPPPSEAAWQVNHVDGNGSNNQAANLAWAPSLRTSDILILTFQEASAHTNQNRWL
;
A
#
# COMPACT_ATOMS: atom_id res chain seq x y z
N MET A 1 79.41 15.40 -22.49
CA MET A 1 78.73 16.41 -21.65
C MET A 1 77.57 15.75 -20.92
N MET A 2 77.25 16.17 -19.70
CA MET A 2 75.97 15.89 -19.02
C MET A 2 74.97 17.02 -19.39
N ALA A 3 73.68 17.05 -19.05
CA ALA A 3 72.77 16.24 -18.20
C ALA A 3 71.32 16.42 -18.77
N PRO A 4 70.19 16.43 -18.01
CA PRO A 4 69.76 15.68 -16.82
C PRO A 4 68.34 15.02 -16.97
N PHE A 5 67.89 14.28 -15.96
CA PHE A 5 66.46 13.96 -15.63
C PHE A 5 65.89 15.06 -14.67
N PRO A 6 64.60 15.11 -14.18
CA PRO A 6 63.55 14.06 -14.13
C PRO A 6 62.05 14.52 -14.23
N ARG A 7 61.12 13.57 -13.95
CA ARG A 7 59.72 13.76 -13.42
C ARG A 7 58.66 14.34 -14.40
N THR A 8 57.34 14.14 -14.25
CA THR A 8 56.46 13.34 -13.32
C THR A 8 55.52 12.41 -14.18
N THR A 9 54.40 11.75 -13.79
CA THR A 9 53.58 11.51 -12.56
C THR A 9 52.67 10.27 -12.77
N SER A 10 52.18 9.61 -11.69
CA SER A 10 50.83 8.95 -11.60
C SER A 10 50.55 7.69 -12.47
N LEU A 11 49.76 6.67 -12.10
CA LEU A 11 49.25 6.11 -10.82
C LEU A 11 48.71 4.70 -11.12
N GLY A 12 48.97 3.69 -10.27
CA GLY A 12 48.45 2.32 -10.50
C GLY A 12 48.62 1.39 -9.29
N ARG A 13 47.71 1.47 -8.31
CA ARG A 13 47.78 0.64 -7.10
C ARG A 13 47.17 -0.75 -7.30
N SER A 14 48.10 -1.71 -7.41
CA SER A 14 47.96 -3.16 -7.28
C SER A 14 46.78 -3.71 -6.45
N LYS A 15 46.20 -4.79 -7.00
CA LYS A 15 45.90 -6.10 -6.36
C LYS A 15 45.06 -6.13 -5.07
N ALA A 16 43.88 -6.75 -5.18
CA ALA A 16 43.40 -7.73 -4.18
C ALA A 16 42.37 -8.69 -4.83
N LEU A 17 42.78 -9.93 -5.11
CA LEU A 17 41.84 -11.06 -5.26
C LEU A 17 41.82 -11.79 -3.91
N ILE A 18 40.66 -11.86 -3.27
CA ILE A 18 40.46 -12.65 -2.04
C ILE A 18 39.51 -13.80 -2.36
N LEU A 19 39.90 -14.98 -1.91
CA LEU A 19 39.27 -16.26 -2.14
C LEU A 19 38.35 -16.63 -0.96
N ILE A 20 37.48 -17.63 -1.16
CA ILE A 20 36.72 -18.36 -0.13
C ILE A 20 35.58 -17.57 0.55
N CYS A 21 34.35 -17.92 0.18
CA CYS A 21 33.32 -18.25 1.18
C CYS A 21 32.31 -19.25 0.60
N LEU A 22 32.63 -20.54 0.68
CA LEU A 22 31.60 -21.59 0.72
C LEU A 22 31.18 -21.73 2.19
N LEU A 23 29.87 -21.67 2.47
CA LEU A 23 29.13 -22.58 3.36
C LEU A 23 27.70 -22.09 3.66
N THR A 24 26.85 -23.03 4.07
CA THR A 24 25.48 -22.86 4.62
C THR A 24 24.45 -22.12 3.76
N PHE A 25 23.56 -22.91 3.14
CA PHE A 25 22.19 -22.46 2.84
C PHE A 25 21.44 -22.17 4.15
N PRO A 26 20.72 -21.05 4.29
CA PRO A 26 19.55 -21.02 5.14
C PRO A 26 18.43 -21.81 4.43
N LEU A 27 18.01 -22.94 5.01
CA LEU A 27 16.74 -23.55 4.59
C LEU A 27 15.62 -22.55 4.85
N VAL A 28 14.99 -22.03 3.79
CA VAL A 28 13.72 -21.30 3.89
C VAL A 28 12.63 -22.32 4.19
N GLN A 29 12.49 -22.68 5.47
CA GLN A 29 11.36 -23.48 5.91
C GLN A 29 10.09 -22.63 5.80
N VAL A 30 9.30 -22.89 4.76
CA VAL A 30 7.93 -22.38 4.65
C VAL A 30 7.09 -23.04 5.74
N VAL A 31 7.05 -22.41 6.90
CA VAL A 31 6.16 -22.83 7.99
C VAL A 31 4.72 -22.65 7.51
N PRO A 32 3.89 -23.72 7.46
CA PRO A 32 2.47 -23.53 7.22
C PRO A 32 1.89 -22.75 8.40
N CYS A 33 1.44 -21.52 8.16
CA CYS A 33 0.83 -20.67 9.17
C CYS A 33 -0.57 -21.19 9.58
N SER A 34 -0.64 -22.37 10.19
CA SER A 34 -1.83 -22.91 10.87
C SER A 34 -2.14 -22.19 12.19
N GLY A 35 -1.75 -20.91 12.29
CA GLY A 35 -2.24 -20.01 13.30
C GLY A 35 -3.66 -19.60 12.92
N THR A 36 -4.65 -20.19 13.59
CA THR A 36 -6.00 -19.62 13.61
C THR A 36 -5.90 -18.12 13.88
N PRO A 37 -6.68 -17.27 13.19
CA PRO A 37 -6.64 -15.83 13.42
C PRO A 37 -7.05 -15.57 14.86
N LYS A 38 -6.06 -15.35 15.74
CA LYS A 38 -6.26 -15.15 17.18
C LYS A 38 -7.24 -13.99 17.33
N SER A 39 -8.45 -14.30 17.81
CA SER A 39 -9.54 -13.33 17.96
C SER A 39 -8.97 -12.09 18.64
N PRO A 40 -9.15 -10.88 18.07
CA PRO A 40 -8.29 -9.74 18.32
C PRO A 40 -8.18 -9.51 19.82
N SER A 41 -7.00 -9.80 20.37
CA SER A 41 -6.75 -9.83 21.80
C SER A 41 -7.28 -8.54 22.40
N VAL A 42 -8.27 -8.65 23.30
CA VAL A 42 -8.97 -7.48 23.83
C VAL A 42 -8.00 -6.69 24.70
N VAL A 43 -7.29 -5.78 24.04
CA VAL A 43 -6.43 -4.78 24.68
C VAL A 43 -7.30 -4.11 25.72
N ARG A 44 -6.95 -4.27 27.00
CA ARG A 44 -7.63 -3.61 28.10
C ARG A 44 -7.41 -2.12 27.97
N GLN A 45 -8.28 -1.47 27.21
CA GLN A 45 -8.21 -0.04 26.96
C GLN A 45 -8.29 0.68 28.31
N GLY A 46 -7.22 1.41 28.66
CA GLY A 46 -7.30 2.44 29.68
C GLY A 46 -8.41 3.43 29.30
N LYS A 47 -8.97 4.15 30.28
CA LYS A 47 -10.17 4.99 30.13
C LYS A 47 -9.96 6.29 29.30
N GLY A 48 -9.13 6.23 28.25
CA GLY A 48 -8.98 7.28 27.25
C GLY A 48 -10.19 7.32 26.31
N LYS A 49 -10.74 8.53 26.12
CA LYS A 49 -11.91 8.79 25.27
C LYS A 49 -11.51 8.84 23.78
N CYS A 50 -11.14 7.71 23.18
CA CYS A 50 -10.73 7.63 21.77
C CYS A 50 -11.88 7.29 20.80
N TRP A 51 -11.76 7.74 19.55
CA TRP A 51 -12.60 7.29 18.44
C TRP A 51 -12.13 5.93 17.91
N GLN A 52 -13.05 5.11 17.42
CA GLN A 52 -12.77 3.74 16.94
C GLN A 52 -13.62 3.41 15.71
N VAL A 53 -13.17 2.50 14.87
CA VAL A 53 -13.94 1.94 13.74
C VAL A 53 -13.96 0.41 13.78
N SER A 54 -15.07 -0.16 13.33
CA SER A 54 -15.30 -1.61 13.19
C SER A 54 -15.23 -2.00 11.72
N SER A 55 -14.76 -3.21 11.43
CA SER A 55 -14.76 -3.81 10.09
C SER A 55 -16.16 -3.89 9.46
N MET A 56 -17.23 -3.75 10.24
CA MET A 56 -18.62 -3.67 9.77
C MET A 56 -19.10 -2.24 9.45
N GLY A 57 -18.20 -1.28 9.22
CA GLY A 57 -18.58 0.11 8.89
C GLY A 57 -19.19 0.93 10.03
N ARG A 58 -19.03 0.48 11.29
CA ARG A 58 -19.53 1.19 12.48
C ARG A 58 -18.42 2.02 13.10
N CYS A 59 -18.72 3.28 13.41
CA CYS A 59 -17.86 4.18 14.17
C CYS A 59 -18.30 4.22 15.64
N ARG A 60 -17.34 4.29 16.56
CA ARG A 60 -17.57 4.58 17.98
C ARG A 60 -16.99 5.95 18.30
N THR A 61 -17.79 6.83 18.87
CA THR A 61 -17.34 8.17 19.29
C THR A 61 -16.45 8.08 20.53
N SER A 62 -15.70 9.14 20.81
CA SER A 62 -14.95 9.32 22.07
C SER A 62 -15.82 9.26 23.33
N GLN A 63 -17.14 9.45 23.22
CA GLN A 63 -18.12 9.28 24.30
C GLN A 63 -18.62 7.82 24.43
N GLY A 64 -18.15 6.90 23.58
CA GLY A 64 -18.55 5.49 23.55
C GLY A 64 -19.81 5.18 22.73
N ARG A 65 -20.51 6.18 22.19
CA ARG A 65 -21.71 5.99 21.35
C ARG A 65 -21.33 5.31 20.03
N ILE A 66 -22.07 4.29 19.62
CA ILE A 66 -21.89 3.62 18.32
C ILE A 66 -22.82 4.27 17.29
N THR A 67 -22.33 4.44 16.06
CA THR A 67 -23.08 5.03 14.93
C THR A 67 -22.57 4.49 13.59
N LEU A 68 -23.39 4.57 12.54
CA LEU A 68 -22.98 4.38 11.15
C LEU A 68 -22.56 5.71 10.47
N GLY A 69 -22.57 6.82 11.23
CA GLY A 69 -22.54 8.16 10.66
C GLY A 69 -23.88 8.57 10.05
N TYR A 70 -23.90 9.73 9.40
CA TYR A 70 -25.02 10.20 8.59
C TYR A 70 -24.77 9.89 7.12
N LEU A 71 -25.82 9.76 6.31
CA LEU A 71 -25.71 9.70 4.84
C LEU A 71 -25.65 11.13 4.29
N ASP A 72 -24.75 11.36 3.36
CA ASP A 72 -24.71 12.61 2.58
C ASP A 72 -25.60 12.52 1.32
N ALA A 73 -25.78 13.64 0.62
CA ALA A 73 -26.53 13.68 -0.64
C ALA A 73 -25.98 12.70 -1.70
N ASP A 74 -24.66 12.51 -1.71
CA ASP A 74 -23.93 11.56 -2.58
C ASP A 74 -24.11 10.07 -2.16
N GLY A 75 -24.93 9.76 -1.16
CA GLY A 75 -25.12 8.40 -0.63
C GLY A 75 -23.99 7.84 0.24
N TYR A 76 -22.85 8.54 0.35
CA TYR A 76 -21.73 8.14 1.21
C TYR A 76 -22.01 8.39 2.70
N ARG A 77 -21.51 7.50 3.56
CA ARG A 77 -21.57 7.69 5.03
C ARG A 77 -20.45 8.60 5.52
N LYS A 78 -20.80 9.62 6.33
CA LYS A 78 -19.85 10.58 6.92
C LYS A 78 -20.04 10.70 8.44
N VAL A 79 -18.95 11.00 9.16
CA VAL A 79 -18.93 11.28 10.60
C VAL A 79 -18.24 12.61 10.89
N ASN A 80 -18.75 13.36 11.87
CA ASN A 80 -18.06 14.54 12.40
C ASN A 80 -17.19 14.12 13.58
N ILE A 81 -15.87 14.27 13.45
CA ILE A 81 -14.92 14.00 14.53
C ILE A 81 -14.53 15.34 15.16
N ALA A 82 -15.29 15.75 16.18
CA ALA A 82 -15.14 17.06 16.82
C ALA A 82 -13.71 17.38 17.30
N ALA A 83 -12.93 16.36 17.70
CA ALA A 83 -11.53 16.51 18.10
C ALA A 83 -10.57 16.92 16.96
N ALA A 84 -11.01 16.78 15.70
CA ALA A 84 -10.29 17.23 14.50
C ALA A 84 -11.02 18.38 13.78
N GLY A 85 -12.16 18.85 14.31
CA GLY A 85 -12.97 19.94 13.74
C GLY A 85 -13.66 19.64 12.41
N CYS A 86 -13.54 18.43 11.85
CA CYS A 86 -13.92 18.15 10.46
C CYS A 86 -14.71 16.85 10.23
N LYS A 87 -15.26 16.73 9.02
CA LYS A 87 -16.10 15.63 8.54
C LYS A 87 -15.23 14.59 7.80
N PHE A 88 -15.38 13.31 8.12
CA PHE A 88 -14.65 12.20 7.50
C PHE A 88 -15.62 11.21 6.84
N ASN A 89 -15.25 10.68 5.67
CA ASN A 89 -15.98 9.57 5.04
C ASN A 89 -15.68 8.27 5.77
N VAL A 90 -16.72 7.51 6.16
CA VAL A 90 -16.57 6.28 6.93
C VAL A 90 -15.76 5.24 6.14
N GLN A 91 -16.00 5.10 4.83
CA GLN A 91 -15.27 4.21 3.92
C GLN A 91 -13.75 4.42 3.99
N ARG A 92 -13.28 5.66 4.16
CA ARG A 92 -11.85 6.01 4.18
C ARG A 92 -11.23 5.75 5.55
N LEU A 93 -11.98 5.95 6.64
CA LEU A 93 -11.57 5.54 7.98
C LEU A 93 -11.47 4.01 8.10
N VAL A 94 -12.41 3.27 7.51
CA VAL A 94 -12.43 1.80 7.53
C VAL A 94 -11.31 1.24 6.64
N ALA A 95 -11.17 1.71 5.40
CA ALA A 95 -10.07 1.29 4.52
C ALA A 95 -8.70 1.52 5.17
N TRP A 96 -8.46 2.70 5.76
CA TRP A 96 -7.20 2.98 6.46
C TRP A 96 -6.94 2.05 7.66
N ALA A 97 -7.99 1.71 8.42
CA ALA A 97 -7.87 0.90 9.63
C ALA A 97 -7.71 -0.61 9.37
N PHE A 98 -8.17 -1.12 8.22
CA PHE A 98 -8.17 -2.56 7.92
C PHE A 98 -7.30 -2.96 6.72
N HIS A 99 -7.10 -2.07 5.75
CA HIS A 99 -6.23 -2.28 4.58
C HIS A 99 -4.92 -1.48 4.65
N GLY A 100 -4.75 -0.65 5.68
CA GLY A 100 -3.61 0.25 5.83
C GLY A 100 -3.73 1.52 4.98
N PRO A 101 -2.67 2.35 4.95
CA PRO A 101 -2.63 3.56 4.11
C PRO A 101 -2.75 3.20 2.62
N PRO A 102 -3.21 4.14 1.77
CA PRO A 102 -3.29 3.93 0.33
C PRO A 102 -1.90 3.67 -0.27
N PRO A 103 -1.79 2.85 -1.34
CA PRO A 103 -0.50 2.44 -1.91
C PRO A 103 0.28 3.57 -2.60
N SER A 104 -0.36 4.72 -2.84
CA SER A 104 0.29 5.97 -3.23
C SER A 104 -0.61 7.16 -2.86
N GLU A 105 -0.06 8.38 -2.86
CA GLU A 105 -0.86 9.61 -2.67
C GLU A 105 -1.89 9.80 -3.80
N ALA A 106 -1.65 9.22 -4.98
CA ALA A 106 -2.64 9.18 -6.06
C ALA A 106 -3.80 8.21 -5.76
N ALA A 107 -3.55 7.08 -5.07
CA ALA A 107 -4.56 6.07 -4.75
C ALA A 107 -5.46 6.42 -3.53
N TRP A 108 -5.78 7.72 -3.36
CA TRP A 108 -6.45 8.28 -2.18
C TRP A 108 -7.97 8.01 -2.12
N GLN A 109 -8.54 7.48 -3.21
CA GLN A 109 -9.97 7.17 -3.34
C GLN A 109 -10.27 5.73 -2.87
N VAL A 110 -11.49 5.50 -2.38
CA VAL A 110 -11.95 4.16 -1.94
C VAL A 110 -13.19 3.78 -2.72
N ASN A 111 -13.09 2.69 -3.48
CA ASN A 111 -14.21 2.09 -4.19
C ASN A 111 -15.03 1.16 -3.28
N HIS A 112 -16.32 1.01 -3.58
CA HIS A 112 -17.20 0.00 -3.01
C HIS A 112 -17.40 -1.12 -4.04
N VAL A 113 -17.10 -2.37 -3.68
CA VAL A 113 -17.13 -3.51 -4.61
C VAL A 113 -18.56 -3.83 -5.08
N ASP A 114 -19.55 -3.64 -4.20
CA ASP A 114 -20.98 -3.76 -4.51
C ASP A 114 -21.62 -2.49 -5.12
N GLY A 115 -20.85 -1.43 -5.35
CA GLY A 115 -21.35 -0.13 -5.83
C GLY A 115 -22.18 0.67 -4.82
N ASN A 116 -22.42 0.16 -3.61
CA ASN A 116 -23.27 0.79 -2.60
C ASN A 116 -22.45 1.64 -1.63
N GLY A 117 -22.42 2.95 -1.84
CA GLY A 117 -21.71 3.94 -0.99
C GLY A 117 -22.09 3.93 0.50
N SER A 118 -23.19 3.25 0.87
CA SER A 118 -23.62 3.06 2.25
C SER A 118 -23.12 1.76 2.90
N ASN A 119 -22.64 0.76 2.13
CA ASN A 119 -22.13 -0.52 2.64
C ASN A 119 -20.64 -0.43 3.01
N ASN A 120 -20.35 0.17 4.16
CA ASN A 120 -18.99 0.52 4.58
C ASN A 120 -18.23 -0.64 5.28
N GLN A 121 -18.55 -1.90 4.94
CA GLN A 121 -17.83 -3.07 5.46
C GLN A 121 -16.43 -3.18 4.84
N ALA A 122 -15.40 -3.49 5.62
CA ALA A 122 -14.01 -3.52 5.16
C ALA A 122 -13.79 -4.46 3.95
N ALA A 123 -14.44 -5.62 3.91
CA ALA A 123 -14.38 -6.56 2.80
C ALA A 123 -15.07 -6.05 1.50
N ASN A 124 -15.89 -5.01 1.58
CA ASN A 124 -16.54 -4.35 0.43
C ASN A 124 -15.74 -3.13 -0.05
N LEU A 125 -14.63 -2.78 0.59
CA LEU A 125 -13.86 -1.56 0.30
C LEU A 125 -12.50 -1.91 -0.30
N ALA A 126 -12.09 -1.17 -1.33
CA ALA A 126 -10.75 -1.28 -1.91
C ALA A 126 -10.17 0.12 -2.21
N TRP A 127 -8.85 0.28 -2.07
CA TRP A 127 -8.16 1.48 -2.55
C TRP A 127 -8.22 1.52 -4.08
N ALA A 128 -8.80 2.58 -4.62
CA ALA A 128 -8.84 2.82 -6.06
C ALA A 128 -7.62 3.65 -6.46
N PRO A 129 -6.85 3.26 -7.50
CA PRO A 129 -5.91 4.18 -8.11
C PRO A 129 -6.68 5.40 -8.64
N SER A 130 -6.17 6.61 -8.44
CA SER A 130 -6.64 7.74 -9.24
C SER A 130 -6.26 7.45 -10.68
N LEU A 131 -7.26 7.16 -11.51
CA LEU A 131 -7.10 6.97 -12.94
C LEU A 131 -6.73 8.30 -13.58
N ARG A 132 -5.43 8.63 -13.58
CA ARG A 132 -4.89 9.54 -14.59
C ARG A 132 -5.09 8.87 -15.94
N THR A 133 -5.89 9.49 -16.79
CA THR A 133 -6.26 8.98 -18.12
C THR A 133 -5.05 8.72 -19.04
N SER A 134 -3.87 9.30 -18.72
CA SER A 134 -2.60 9.00 -19.38
C SER A 134 -2.21 7.52 -19.35
N ASP A 135 -2.51 6.83 -18.24
CA ASP A 135 -1.86 5.54 -17.94
C ASP A 135 -2.63 4.37 -18.58
N ILE A 136 -3.94 4.56 -18.82
CA ILE A 136 -4.83 3.61 -19.51
C ILE A 136 -4.42 3.41 -20.98
N LEU A 137 -3.83 4.43 -21.61
CA LEU A 137 -3.46 4.41 -23.03
C LEU A 137 -2.16 3.67 -23.35
N ILE A 138 -1.33 3.35 -22.35
CA ILE A 138 -0.03 2.69 -22.57
C ILE A 138 -0.18 1.16 -22.58
N LEU A 139 -0.97 0.59 -21.67
CA LEU A 139 -1.10 -0.87 -21.54
C LEU A 139 -1.78 -1.54 -22.73
N THR A 140 -2.70 -0.86 -23.41
CA THR A 140 -3.48 -1.42 -24.53
C THR A 140 -2.72 -1.48 -25.86
N PHE A 141 -1.64 -0.72 -26.02
CA PHE A 141 -0.90 -0.67 -27.30
C PHE A 141 0.17 -1.77 -27.42
N GLN A 142 0.69 -2.26 -26.29
CA GLN A 142 1.84 -3.17 -26.29
C GLN A 142 1.46 -4.62 -26.60
N GLU A 143 0.22 -5.03 -26.30
CA GLU A 143 -0.32 -6.36 -26.65
C GLU A 143 -0.60 -6.49 -28.16
N ALA A 144 -1.08 -5.43 -28.81
CA ALA A 144 -1.37 -5.39 -30.25
C ALA A 144 -0.13 -5.63 -31.13
N SER A 145 1.07 -5.37 -30.59
CA SER A 145 2.35 -5.56 -31.29
C SER A 145 2.86 -7.01 -31.25
N ALA A 146 2.31 -7.88 -30.39
CA ALA A 146 2.78 -9.26 -30.21
C ALA A 146 2.24 -10.25 -31.26
N HIS A 147 1.10 -9.95 -31.90
CA HIS A 147 0.42 -10.88 -32.81
C HIS A 147 0.79 -10.75 -34.30
N THR A 148 1.54 -9.72 -34.69
CA THR A 148 1.87 -9.45 -36.11
C THR A 148 3.31 -9.80 -36.45
N ASN A 149 3.80 -10.97 -35.99
CA ASN A 149 5.08 -11.53 -36.42
C ASN A 149 5.05 -13.07 -36.58
N GLN A 150 4.05 -13.54 -37.32
CA GLN A 150 4.13 -14.79 -38.08
C GLN A 150 3.88 -14.47 -39.56
N ASN A 151 4.42 -15.30 -40.46
CA ASN A 151 4.31 -15.20 -41.92
C ASN A 151 5.09 -14.04 -42.58
N ARG A 152 6.41 -14.18 -42.68
CA ARG A 152 7.21 -13.53 -43.75
C ARG A 152 8.40 -14.36 -44.22
N TRP A 153 8.11 -15.57 -44.72
CA TRP A 153 9.00 -16.35 -45.59
C TRP A 153 8.16 -17.02 -46.67
N LEU A 154 8.71 -17.07 -47.89
CA LEU A 154 8.02 -17.31 -49.17
C LEU A 154 7.09 -16.12 -49.55
#